data_AF-A0A2V9TGU8-F1
#
_entry.id   AF-A0A2V9TGU8-F1
#
_cell.length_a   1.000
_cell.length_b   1.000
_cell.length_c   1.000
_cell.angle_alpha   90.00
_cell.angle_beta   90.00
_cell.angle_gamma   90.00
#
_symmetry.space_group_name_H-M   'P 1'
#
loop_
_entity.id
_entity.type
_entity.pdbx_description
1 polymer ?
#
loop_
_entity_poly.entity_id
_entity_poly.type
_entity_poly.pdbx_seq_one_letter_code
_entity_poly.pdbx_strand_id
1 'polypeptide(L)'
;MRVERDRVWGFQDLMRLLRRKNEGSMKDLMGKRVCGLAIAVVAIAVVLRAPLRAEQISLDALVTPSTTILKDGRPLTFAVHGFIEFKSLAELFPYIDSQTKRWQLDELQRQDLVRDLLRRGIESRIVSMNDERSLEAVITHTSDELRQAIARVTEPVPRGYAEAFLAVREKWKHSLNCWSASPSISGRVLSNWYPIEEGIQLFGATYDSTEHFWQAIKYHPDTTVADLTELIGLLEHKEWNSWLARLVGDPTLYLPNAYAVEFLRHNLAPERLRWFSDELGRQRLQASDHARRIQQRGSVPFRFSAYEEKVLWGDLADLFHLVYAFSPPDDPIRRSLTERHFDAVYLGDCRMGFISEDFRSLMLEIWKVKYLQMPRFREVISTIPIEIRLEHFLNDGDSPDIPIPIYVGYLNQIRGLARSKNN
;
A
#
# COMPACT_ATOMS: atom_id res chain seq x y z
N MET A 1 59.70 -44.76 59.58
CA MET A 1 59.11 -43.93 58.51
C MET A 1 60.25 -43.49 57.60
N ARG A 2 60.62 -44.28 56.57
CA ARG A 2 60.20 -44.15 55.16
C ARG A 2 60.18 -42.69 54.68
N VAL A 3 60.84 -42.24 53.61
CA VAL A 3 61.62 -42.87 52.52
C VAL A 3 62.20 -41.71 51.67
N GLU A 4 63.40 -41.91 51.11
CA GLU A 4 63.97 -41.47 49.81
C GLU A 4 63.90 -39.99 49.31
N ARG A 5 65.06 -39.39 48.96
CA ARG A 5 65.80 -39.34 47.66
C ARG A 5 65.37 -38.20 46.71
N ASP A 6 66.35 -37.37 46.39
CA ASP A 6 66.78 -36.83 45.09
C ASP A 6 65.76 -36.55 43.97
N ARG A 7 65.80 -35.30 43.47
CA ARG A 7 65.64 -34.86 42.06
C ARG A 7 66.08 -33.39 41.98
N VAL A 8 67.24 -33.04 41.42
CA VAL A 8 67.57 -32.86 39.99
C VAL A 8 66.55 -31.98 39.26
N TRP A 9 66.89 -30.70 39.06
CA TRP A 9 66.20 -29.81 38.12
C TRP A 9 66.53 -30.23 36.68
N GLY A 10 65.51 -30.59 35.92
CA GLY A 10 65.64 -31.04 34.53
C GLY A 10 65.61 -29.88 33.54
N PHE A 11 66.25 -30.10 32.39
CA PHE A 11 66.29 -29.24 31.19
C PHE A 11 64.90 -28.73 30.72
N GLN A 12 63.79 -29.35 31.15
CA GLN A 12 62.43 -28.90 30.84
C GLN A 12 61.95 -27.67 31.63
N ASP A 13 62.50 -27.38 32.81
CA ASP A 13 62.09 -26.21 33.61
C ASP A 13 62.83 -24.92 33.17
N LEU A 14 64.05 -25.05 32.62
CA LEU A 14 64.75 -23.96 31.94
C LEU A 14 64.07 -23.57 30.61
N MET A 15 63.49 -24.55 29.90
CA MET A 15 62.74 -24.32 28.66
C MET A 15 61.36 -23.69 28.88
N ARG A 16 60.76 -23.82 30.07
CA ARG A 16 59.51 -23.11 30.43
C ARG A 16 59.73 -21.64 30.78
N LEU A 17 60.91 -21.27 31.29
CA LEU A 17 61.23 -19.87 31.60
C LEU A 17 61.58 -19.07 30.33
N LEU A 18 62.20 -19.70 29.33
CA LEU A 18 62.54 -19.07 28.05
C LEU A 18 61.35 -18.99 27.08
N ARG A 19 60.30 -19.80 27.25
CA ARG A 19 59.07 -19.72 26.44
C ARG A 19 58.10 -18.60 26.86
N ARG A 20 58.20 -18.10 28.10
CA ARG A 20 57.36 -16.99 28.60
C ARG A 20 57.81 -15.58 28.19
N LYS A 21 59.00 -15.43 27.59
CA LYS A 21 59.56 -14.10 27.27
C LYS A 21 59.44 -13.69 25.79
N ASN A 22 58.98 -14.57 24.90
CA ASN A 22 58.87 -14.29 23.45
C ASN A 22 57.43 -14.33 22.88
N GLU A 23 56.40 -14.60 23.67
CA GLU A 23 54.99 -14.58 23.20
C GLU A 23 54.31 -13.21 23.34
N GLY A 24 54.98 -12.23 23.97
CA GLY A 24 54.42 -10.89 24.23
C GLY A 24 54.61 -9.86 23.11
N SER A 25 55.45 -10.11 22.10
CA SER A 25 55.79 -9.10 21.08
C SER A 25 55.15 -9.33 19.70
N MET A 26 54.86 -10.59 19.32
CA MET A 26 54.23 -10.89 18.02
C MET A 26 52.69 -10.79 18.03
N LYS A 27 52.03 -11.03 19.18
CA LYS A 27 50.57 -10.84 19.30
C LYS A 27 50.17 -9.37 19.24
N ASP A 28 51.01 -8.48 19.79
CA ASP A 28 50.77 -7.04 19.77
C ASP A 28 51.03 -6.41 18.38
N LEU A 29 51.94 -6.99 17.58
CA LEU A 29 52.21 -6.52 16.23
C LEU A 29 51.23 -7.08 15.19
N MET A 30 50.76 -8.33 15.34
CA MET A 30 49.68 -8.89 14.51
C MET A 30 48.31 -8.33 14.87
N GLY A 31 48.02 -8.08 16.15
CA GLY A 31 46.78 -7.44 16.59
C GLY A 31 46.60 -6.03 16.01
N LYS A 32 47.68 -5.23 15.95
CA LYS A 32 47.63 -3.87 15.39
C LYS A 32 47.50 -3.83 13.86
N ARG A 33 48.08 -4.79 13.12
CA ARG A 33 47.92 -4.86 11.66
C ARG A 33 46.57 -5.43 11.22
N VAL A 34 46.03 -6.42 11.96
CA VAL A 34 44.70 -6.98 11.69
C VAL A 34 43.60 -6.01 12.12
N CYS A 35 43.76 -5.25 13.21
CA CYS A 35 42.87 -4.13 13.52
C CYS A 35 42.93 -3.04 12.46
N GLY A 36 44.12 -2.65 11.99
CA GLY A 36 44.26 -1.63 10.95
C GLY A 36 43.58 -2.02 9.63
N LEU A 37 43.73 -3.29 9.20
CA LEU A 37 43.09 -3.79 7.99
C LEU A 37 41.57 -3.98 8.16
N ALA A 38 41.12 -4.46 9.32
CA ALA A 38 39.69 -4.60 9.61
C ALA A 38 39.00 -3.23 9.75
N ILE A 39 39.66 -2.25 10.37
CA ILE A 39 39.17 -0.86 10.45
C ILE A 39 39.19 -0.22 9.06
N ALA A 40 40.20 -0.49 8.21
CA ALA A 40 40.23 0.01 6.83
C ALA A 40 39.13 -0.64 5.97
N VAL A 41 38.86 -1.94 6.12
CA VAL A 41 37.77 -2.64 5.41
C VAL A 41 36.40 -2.18 5.90
N VAL A 42 36.23 -1.94 7.20
CA VAL A 42 35.00 -1.36 7.76
C VAL A 42 34.86 0.10 7.33
N ALA A 43 35.92 0.90 7.31
CA ALA A 43 35.88 2.28 6.83
C ALA A 43 35.61 2.35 5.32
N ILE A 44 36.18 1.46 4.51
CA ILE A 44 35.87 1.35 3.09
C ILE A 44 34.43 0.85 2.89
N ALA A 45 33.94 -0.10 3.69
CA ALA A 45 32.55 -0.54 3.66
C ALA A 45 31.58 0.54 4.16
N VAL A 46 32.00 1.44 5.04
CA VAL A 46 31.22 2.59 5.53
C VAL A 46 31.27 3.76 4.54
N VAL A 47 32.38 3.98 3.84
CA VAL A 47 32.53 4.99 2.78
C VAL A 47 31.87 4.52 1.47
N LEU A 48 31.87 3.22 1.17
CA LEU A 48 31.07 2.61 0.10
C LEU A 48 29.59 2.43 0.50
N ARG A 49 29.27 2.52 1.80
CA ARG A 49 27.93 2.83 2.32
C ARG A 49 27.76 4.33 2.55
N ALA A 50 28.38 5.17 1.71
CA ALA A 50 27.81 6.48 1.47
C ALA A 50 26.31 6.24 1.20
N PRO A 51 25.39 6.95 1.90
CA PRO A 51 23.99 6.87 1.51
C PRO A 51 24.01 7.23 0.03
N LEU A 52 23.56 6.31 -0.83
CA LEU A 52 23.24 6.64 -2.21
C LEU A 52 22.36 7.88 -2.07
N ARG A 53 22.92 9.07 -2.36
CA ARG A 53 22.14 10.30 -2.36
C ARG A 53 20.99 9.98 -3.29
N ALA A 54 19.78 9.98 -2.75
CA ALA A 54 18.60 9.75 -3.54
C ALA A 54 18.69 10.70 -4.74
N GLU A 55 18.80 10.15 -5.95
CA GLU A 55 19.02 10.95 -7.15
C GLU A 55 17.82 11.89 -7.28
N GLN A 56 18.04 13.18 -7.13
CA GLN A 56 16.97 14.17 -7.14
C GLN A 56 16.32 14.20 -8.52
N ILE A 57 14.99 14.13 -8.55
CA ILE A 57 14.21 14.24 -9.79
C ILE A 57 14.03 15.72 -10.09
N SER A 58 14.51 16.18 -11.25
CA SER A 58 14.29 17.56 -11.68
C SER A 58 12.84 17.78 -12.12
N LEU A 59 12.34 19.01 -12.02
CA LEU A 59 11.02 19.34 -12.57
C LEU A 59 10.93 19.03 -14.07
N ASP A 60 11.98 19.34 -14.84
CA ASP A 60 12.01 19.07 -16.27
C ASP A 60 11.85 17.57 -16.56
N ALA A 61 12.55 16.70 -15.83
CA ALA A 61 12.41 15.24 -15.94
C ALA A 61 10.99 14.78 -15.55
N LEU A 62 10.39 15.40 -14.54
CA LEU A 62 9.06 15.05 -14.09
C LEU A 62 7.98 15.39 -15.12
N VAL A 63 8.05 16.58 -15.72
CA VAL A 63 7.03 17.10 -16.66
C VAL A 63 7.28 16.71 -18.12
N THR A 64 8.45 16.19 -18.46
CA THR A 64 8.76 15.74 -19.82
C THR A 64 8.10 14.38 -20.08
N PRO A 65 7.18 14.26 -21.06
CA PRO A 65 6.36 13.06 -21.20
C PRO A 65 7.14 11.77 -21.42
N SER A 66 8.18 11.79 -22.24
CA SER A 66 9.02 10.62 -22.55
C SER A 66 9.92 10.16 -21.39
N THR A 67 10.09 10.97 -20.34
CA THR A 67 11.03 10.65 -19.28
C THR A 67 10.53 9.49 -18.42
N THR A 68 11.35 8.45 -18.34
CA THR A 68 11.22 7.36 -17.37
C THR A 68 12.02 7.68 -16.11
N ILE A 69 11.31 7.72 -14.98
CA ILE A 69 11.94 7.92 -13.66
C ILE A 69 12.48 6.56 -13.18
N LEU A 70 13.72 6.54 -12.69
CA LEU A 70 14.37 5.31 -12.23
C LEU A 70 14.54 5.29 -10.70
N LYS A 71 14.37 4.12 -10.10
CA LYS A 71 14.75 3.81 -8.72
C LYS A 71 15.56 2.50 -8.73
N ASP A 72 16.76 2.52 -8.17
CA ASP A 72 17.66 1.36 -8.12
C ASP A 72 17.87 0.69 -9.50
N GLY A 73 17.96 1.51 -10.55
CA GLY A 73 18.13 1.06 -11.94
C GLY A 73 16.87 0.47 -12.60
N ARG A 74 15.70 0.54 -11.95
CA ARG A 74 14.42 0.06 -12.49
C ARG A 74 13.44 1.22 -12.74
N PRO A 75 12.62 1.16 -13.81
CA PRO A 75 11.53 2.11 -14.00
C PRO A 75 10.59 2.14 -12.80
N LEU A 76 10.36 3.34 -12.28
CA LEU A 76 9.27 3.58 -11.35
C LEU A 76 7.98 3.68 -12.16
N THR A 77 7.15 2.63 -12.09
CA THR A 77 5.86 2.61 -12.76
C THR A 77 4.84 3.46 -12.00
N PHE A 78 3.91 4.03 -12.75
CA PHE A 78 2.71 4.65 -12.22
C PHE A 78 1.50 4.02 -12.91
N ALA A 79 0.32 4.12 -12.32
CA ALA A 79 -0.85 3.42 -12.81
C ALA A 79 -2.12 4.28 -12.83
N VAL A 80 -2.92 4.11 -13.88
CA VAL A 80 -4.31 4.59 -13.88
C VAL A 80 -5.21 3.47 -13.37
N HIS A 81 -6.15 3.83 -12.50
CA HIS A 81 -7.03 2.89 -11.81
C HIS A 81 -6.26 1.81 -11.00
N GLY A 82 -5.02 2.08 -10.59
CA GLY A 82 -4.19 1.15 -9.82
C GLY A 82 -3.62 -0.07 -10.59
N PHE A 83 -4.19 -0.43 -11.74
CA PHE A 83 -3.84 -1.66 -12.47
C PHE A 83 -3.24 -1.44 -13.86
N ILE A 84 -3.47 -0.28 -14.49
CA ILE A 84 -2.99 -0.01 -15.84
C ILE A 84 -1.69 0.78 -15.73
N GLU A 85 -0.57 0.07 -15.83
CA GLU A 85 0.76 0.60 -15.56
C GLU A 85 1.42 1.26 -16.78
N PHE A 86 2.20 2.30 -16.49
CA PHE A 86 2.97 3.07 -17.45
C PHE A 86 4.36 3.39 -16.87
N LYS A 87 5.35 3.53 -17.74
CA LYS A 87 6.71 3.96 -17.39
C LYS A 87 6.96 5.43 -17.68
N SER A 88 6.14 6.05 -18.53
CA SER A 88 6.25 7.45 -18.95
C SER A 88 4.86 8.03 -19.27
N LEU A 89 4.69 9.35 -19.21
CA LEU A 89 3.41 9.98 -19.60
C LEU A 89 3.17 9.87 -21.10
N ALA A 90 4.24 9.77 -21.90
CA ALA A 90 4.12 9.50 -23.33
C ALA A 90 3.44 8.14 -23.61
N GLU A 91 3.64 7.12 -22.76
CA GLU A 91 2.92 5.83 -22.87
C GLU A 91 1.44 5.96 -22.46
N LEU A 92 1.12 6.88 -21.55
CA LEU A 92 -0.26 7.13 -21.10
C LEU A 92 -1.13 7.77 -22.18
N PHE A 93 -0.59 8.67 -23.01
CA PHE A 93 -1.42 9.45 -23.94
C PHE A 93 -2.13 8.56 -24.99
N PRO A 94 -1.46 7.60 -25.66
CA PRO A 94 -2.15 6.66 -26.56
C PRO A 94 -3.21 5.82 -25.84
N TYR A 95 -2.99 5.50 -24.56
CA TYR A 95 -4.00 4.82 -23.76
C TYR A 95 -5.25 5.70 -23.57
N ILE A 96 -5.09 6.98 -23.21
CA ILE A 96 -6.23 7.93 -23.11
C ILE A 96 -6.99 7.99 -24.44
N ASP A 97 -6.28 8.12 -25.56
CA ASP A 97 -6.90 8.12 -26.89
C ASP A 97 -7.68 6.83 -27.18
N SER A 98 -7.15 5.68 -26.78
CA SER A 98 -7.85 4.40 -26.94
C SER A 98 -9.14 4.35 -26.12
N GLN A 99 -9.14 4.89 -24.89
CA GLN A 99 -10.32 4.88 -24.02
C GLN A 99 -11.42 5.80 -24.56
N THR A 100 -11.07 6.96 -25.11
CA THR A 100 -12.06 7.87 -25.72
C THR A 100 -12.72 7.30 -26.97
N LYS A 101 -12.07 6.34 -27.64
CA LYS A 101 -12.58 5.66 -28.85
C LYS A 101 -13.32 4.37 -28.53
N ARG A 102 -13.25 3.90 -27.28
CA ARG A 102 -13.84 2.63 -26.83
C ARG A 102 -15.36 2.64 -26.83
N TRP A 103 -15.96 3.79 -26.55
CA TRP A 103 -17.41 3.96 -26.49
C TRP A 103 -17.89 5.14 -27.33
N GLN A 104 -19.18 5.15 -27.65
CA GLN A 104 -19.86 6.27 -28.29
C GLN A 104 -20.19 7.32 -27.22
N LEU A 105 -19.19 8.14 -26.86
CA LEU A 105 -19.34 9.26 -25.94
C LEU A 105 -19.62 10.55 -26.71
N ASP A 106 -20.47 11.41 -26.13
CA ASP A 106 -20.60 12.79 -26.59
C ASP A 106 -19.30 13.59 -26.33
N GLU A 107 -19.21 14.78 -26.90
CA GLU A 107 -17.98 15.58 -26.81
C GLU A 107 -17.65 16.02 -25.38
N LEU A 108 -18.65 16.32 -24.55
CA LEU A 108 -18.44 16.73 -23.18
C LEU A 108 -17.93 15.56 -22.33
N GLN A 109 -18.58 14.40 -22.44
CA GLN A 109 -18.18 13.15 -21.80
C GLN A 109 -16.75 12.74 -22.21
N ARG A 110 -16.42 12.90 -23.49
CA ARG A 110 -15.09 12.62 -24.01
C ARG A 110 -14.04 13.53 -23.39
N GLN A 111 -14.30 14.84 -23.33
CA GLN A 111 -13.38 15.82 -22.73
C GLN A 111 -13.21 15.57 -21.23
N ASP A 112 -14.29 15.23 -20.53
CA ASP A 112 -14.27 14.88 -19.11
C ASP A 112 -13.43 13.64 -18.85
N LEU A 113 -13.58 12.59 -19.66
CA LEU A 113 -12.79 11.38 -19.58
C LEU A 113 -11.29 11.65 -19.82
N VAL A 114 -10.95 12.42 -20.86
CA VAL A 114 -9.55 12.80 -21.13
C VAL A 114 -8.95 13.52 -19.94
N ARG A 115 -9.65 14.53 -19.43
CA ARG A 115 -9.19 15.35 -18.31
C ARG A 115 -9.00 14.53 -17.05
N ASP A 116 -9.93 13.62 -16.74
CA ASP A 116 -9.82 12.77 -15.56
C ASP A 116 -8.64 11.80 -15.70
N LEU A 117 -8.54 11.03 -16.79
CA LEU A 117 -7.45 10.07 -16.99
C LEU A 117 -6.07 10.76 -16.99
N LEU A 118 -5.96 11.94 -17.60
CA LEU A 118 -4.72 12.72 -17.60
C LEU A 118 -4.33 13.14 -16.18
N ARG A 119 -5.29 13.69 -15.43
CA ARG A 119 -5.07 14.10 -14.04
C ARG A 119 -4.65 12.92 -13.17
N ARG A 120 -5.34 11.78 -13.28
CA ARG A 120 -5.02 10.55 -12.53
C ARG A 120 -3.64 10.00 -12.85
N GLY A 121 -3.26 9.97 -14.14
CA GLY A 121 -1.94 9.50 -14.55
C GLY A 121 -0.82 10.41 -14.05
N ILE A 122 -0.99 11.73 -14.14
CA ILE A 122 -0.04 12.71 -13.58
C ILE A 122 0.04 12.58 -12.06
N GLU A 123 -1.10 12.43 -11.38
CA GLU A 123 -1.17 12.23 -9.94
C GLU A 123 -0.43 10.97 -9.50
N SER A 124 -0.66 9.83 -10.16
CA SER A 124 0.04 8.57 -9.86
C SER A 124 1.55 8.65 -10.14
N ARG A 125 1.99 9.41 -11.15
CA ARG A 125 3.42 9.67 -11.41
C ARG A 125 4.08 10.48 -10.30
N ILE A 126 3.33 11.42 -9.72
CA ILE A 126 3.83 12.30 -8.67
C ILE A 126 3.79 11.61 -7.30
N VAL A 127 2.71 10.88 -7.01
CA VAL A 127 2.43 10.27 -5.72
C VAL A 127 2.60 8.76 -5.84
N SER A 128 3.74 8.25 -5.39
CA SER A 128 4.05 6.83 -5.40
C SER A 128 4.26 6.28 -4.00
N MET A 129 3.72 5.08 -3.75
CA MET A 129 4.01 4.29 -2.55
C MET A 129 5.45 3.81 -2.48
N ASN A 130 6.10 3.75 -3.63
CA ASN A 130 7.43 3.19 -3.75
C ASN A 130 8.51 4.27 -3.69
N ASP A 131 8.18 5.54 -3.97
CA ASP A 131 9.16 6.62 -4.08
C ASP A 131 8.52 8.00 -3.89
N GLU A 132 9.07 8.79 -2.96
CA GLU A 132 8.55 10.12 -2.63
C GLU A 132 9.22 11.25 -3.43
N ARG A 133 10.27 10.96 -4.21
CA ARG A 133 11.08 12.01 -4.87
C ARG A 133 10.28 12.82 -5.89
N SER A 134 9.34 12.20 -6.60
CA SER A 134 8.48 12.90 -7.55
C SER A 134 7.58 13.92 -6.83
N LEU A 135 7.01 13.52 -5.69
CA LEU A 135 6.20 14.39 -4.85
C LEU A 135 7.07 15.53 -4.28
N GLU A 136 8.24 15.19 -3.73
CA GLU A 136 9.20 16.17 -3.21
C GLU A 136 9.55 17.22 -4.26
N ALA A 137 9.89 16.80 -5.49
CA ALA A 137 10.18 17.70 -6.59
C ALA A 137 9.03 18.67 -6.88
N VAL A 138 7.78 18.20 -6.88
CA VAL A 138 6.61 19.05 -7.15
C VAL A 138 6.36 20.08 -6.05
N ILE A 139 6.44 19.66 -4.79
CA ILE A 139 6.05 20.51 -3.66
C ILE A 139 7.14 21.51 -3.26
N THR A 140 8.40 21.21 -3.56
CA THR A 140 9.54 22.11 -3.29
C THR A 140 9.69 23.24 -4.30
N HIS A 141 8.98 23.17 -5.43
CA HIS A 141 8.96 24.23 -6.44
C HIS A 141 7.63 24.99 -6.43
N THR A 142 7.66 26.23 -6.90
CA THR A 142 6.51 27.12 -7.04
C THR A 142 5.64 26.76 -8.24
N SER A 143 4.39 27.26 -8.25
CA SER A 143 3.50 27.12 -9.41
C SER A 143 4.09 27.76 -10.68
N ASP A 144 4.86 28.84 -10.56
CA ASP A 144 5.46 29.52 -11.70
C ASP A 144 6.66 28.75 -12.25
N GLU A 145 7.50 28.17 -11.38
CA GLU A 145 8.58 27.26 -11.81
C GLU A 145 8.02 26.02 -12.51
N LEU A 146 6.93 25.44 -12.01
CA LEU A 146 6.24 24.33 -12.66
C LEU A 146 5.69 24.73 -14.04
N ARG A 147 5.05 25.90 -14.15
CA ARG A 147 4.59 26.43 -15.45
C ARG A 147 5.74 26.63 -16.43
N GLN A 148 6.86 27.19 -15.96
CA GLN A 148 8.03 27.41 -16.80
C GLN A 148 8.65 26.09 -17.26
N ALA A 149 8.74 25.08 -16.39
CA ALA A 149 9.19 23.74 -16.77
C ALA A 149 8.30 23.12 -17.85
N ILE A 150 6.97 23.20 -17.67
CA ILE A 150 6.00 22.70 -18.65
C ILE A 150 6.10 23.47 -19.97
N ALA A 151 6.29 24.80 -19.94
CA ALA A 151 6.45 25.62 -21.14
C ALA A 151 7.73 25.30 -21.93
N ARG A 152 8.73 24.68 -21.31
CA ARG A 152 9.94 24.19 -21.99
C ARG A 152 9.78 22.82 -22.63
N VAL A 153 8.69 22.10 -22.34
CA VAL A 153 8.41 20.80 -22.97
C VAL A 153 8.16 21.00 -24.45
N THR A 154 9.02 20.41 -25.29
CA THR A 154 8.89 20.45 -26.75
C THR A 154 8.09 19.28 -27.32
N GLU A 155 7.86 18.24 -26.51
CA GLU A 155 7.10 17.05 -26.90
C GLU A 155 5.60 17.37 -27.01
N PRO A 156 4.86 16.68 -27.90
CA PRO A 156 3.41 16.81 -27.95
C PRO A 156 2.76 16.41 -26.62
N VAL A 157 1.89 17.27 -26.10
CA VAL A 157 1.12 17.01 -24.88
C VAL A 157 -0.38 17.19 -25.13
N PRO A 158 -1.26 16.43 -24.46
CA PRO A 158 -2.70 16.64 -24.55
C PRO A 158 -3.12 18.03 -24.06
N ARG A 159 -4.26 18.52 -24.56
CA ARG A 159 -4.89 19.74 -24.01
C ARG A 159 -5.18 19.53 -22.52
N GLY A 160 -4.89 20.54 -21.69
CA GLY A 160 -5.09 20.46 -20.25
C GLY A 160 -3.89 19.94 -19.45
N TYR A 161 -2.76 19.65 -20.10
CA TYR A 161 -1.57 19.09 -19.45
C TYR A 161 -1.04 19.96 -18.31
N ALA A 162 -0.88 21.26 -18.56
CA ALA A 162 -0.39 22.20 -17.56
C ALA A 162 -1.35 22.35 -16.38
N GLU A 163 -2.65 22.43 -16.68
CA GLU A 163 -3.72 22.54 -15.72
C GLU A 163 -3.79 21.30 -14.82
N ALA A 164 -3.60 20.11 -15.39
CA ALA A 164 -3.58 18.87 -14.63
C ALA A 164 -2.38 18.80 -13.67
N PHE A 165 -1.17 19.15 -14.12
CA PHE A 165 0.01 19.24 -13.23
C PHE A 165 -0.18 20.24 -12.10
N LEU A 166 -0.71 21.43 -12.41
CA LEU A 166 -0.98 22.45 -11.40
C LEU A 166 -2.06 22.01 -10.42
N ALA A 167 -3.12 21.33 -10.88
CA ALA A 167 -4.15 20.78 -10.02
C ALA A 167 -3.58 19.71 -9.07
N VAL A 168 -2.72 18.82 -9.57
CA VAL A 168 -2.05 17.82 -8.74
C VAL A 168 -1.11 18.49 -7.75
N ARG A 169 -0.29 19.47 -8.15
CA ARG A 169 0.55 20.23 -7.21
C ARG A 169 -0.30 20.92 -6.15
N GLU A 170 -1.35 21.61 -6.55
CA GLU A 170 -2.23 22.37 -5.65
C GLU A 170 -2.90 21.44 -4.63
N LYS A 171 -3.29 20.24 -5.07
CA LYS A 171 -3.69 19.17 -4.19
C LYS A 171 -2.53 18.85 -3.24
N TRP A 172 -1.40 18.36 -3.73
CA TRP A 172 -0.41 17.74 -2.85
C TRP A 172 0.54 18.71 -2.10
N LYS A 173 0.55 20.02 -2.38
CA LYS A 173 1.46 20.98 -1.71
C LYS A 173 1.29 21.07 -0.19
N HIS A 174 0.15 20.63 0.33
CA HIS A 174 -0.15 20.59 1.77
C HIS A 174 -0.29 19.16 2.29
N SER A 175 0.16 18.15 1.54
CA SER A 175 0.18 16.76 2.00
C SER A 175 1.23 16.63 3.11
N LEU A 176 0.77 16.76 4.35
CA LEU A 176 1.56 16.53 5.55
C LEU A 176 1.96 15.04 5.63
N ASN A 177 3.01 14.60 4.92
CA ASN A 177 3.69 13.31 5.13
C ASN A 177 2.76 12.10 5.37
N CYS A 178 1.73 11.94 4.55
CA CYS A 178 0.63 11.00 4.84
C CYS A 178 0.84 9.58 4.32
N TRP A 179 1.92 9.35 3.59
CA TRP A 179 2.13 8.17 2.75
C TRP A 179 3.41 7.41 3.04
N SER A 180 4.22 7.88 3.98
CA SER A 180 5.50 7.25 4.24
C SER A 180 5.36 6.13 5.26
N ALA A 181 6.26 5.15 5.17
CA ALA A 181 6.60 4.21 6.24
C ALA A 181 7.23 4.95 7.44
N SER A 182 6.63 6.09 7.81
CA SER A 182 7.16 7.01 8.79
C SER A 182 7.33 6.27 10.10
N PRO A 183 8.53 6.31 10.70
CA PRO A 183 8.68 5.87 12.07
C PRO A 183 7.96 6.83 13.04
N SER A 184 7.48 7.99 12.59
CA SER A 184 6.80 8.99 13.43
C SER A 184 5.28 8.80 13.47
N ILE A 185 4.71 9.04 14.67
CA ILE A 185 3.27 8.98 14.92
C ILE A 185 2.50 9.90 13.96
N SER A 186 2.99 11.12 13.71
CA SER A 186 2.31 12.09 12.81
C SER A 186 2.12 11.56 11.39
N GLY A 187 3.07 10.77 10.85
CA GLY A 187 2.92 10.13 9.53
C GLY A 187 1.99 8.90 9.58
N ARG A 188 2.02 8.12 10.66
CA ARG A 188 1.15 6.95 10.85
C ARG A 188 -0.30 7.30 11.13
N VAL A 189 -0.57 8.45 11.77
CA VAL A 189 -1.90 8.87 12.20
C VAL A 189 -2.91 8.80 11.07
N LEU A 190 -2.51 9.24 9.88
CA LEU A 190 -3.44 9.54 8.81
C LEU A 190 -3.59 8.41 7.78
N SER A 191 -2.70 7.41 7.83
CA SER A 191 -2.81 6.18 7.04
C SER A 191 -3.63 5.12 7.75
N ASN A 192 -4.49 4.41 7.02
CA ASN A 192 -5.23 3.26 7.54
C ASN A 192 -4.40 1.97 7.54
N TRP A 193 -3.28 1.95 6.82
CA TRP A 193 -2.50 0.76 6.49
C TRP A 193 -1.57 0.26 7.61
N TYR A 194 -1.13 1.15 8.49
CA TYR A 194 -0.08 0.79 9.45
C TYR A 194 -0.67 0.12 10.70
N PRO A 195 -0.09 -1.02 11.12
CA PRO A 195 -0.42 -1.63 12.40
C PRO A 195 -0.19 -0.67 13.57
N ILE A 196 -1.13 -0.71 14.50
CA ILE A 196 -1.20 0.01 15.75
C ILE A 196 -0.81 -1.00 16.83
N GLU A 197 0.30 -0.72 17.52
CA GLU A 197 0.87 -1.65 18.50
C GLU A 197 -0.10 -1.96 19.64
N GLU A 198 -0.87 -0.97 20.09
CA GLU A 198 -1.88 -1.10 21.14
C GLU A 198 -3.16 -1.80 20.64
N GLY A 199 -3.28 -2.00 19.32
CA GLY A 199 -4.51 -2.39 18.65
C GLY A 199 -5.59 -1.31 18.66
N ILE A 200 -6.68 -1.58 17.92
CA ILE A 200 -7.89 -0.78 17.89
C ILE A 200 -9.10 -1.68 18.19
N GLN A 201 -9.89 -1.30 19.21
CA GLN A 201 -11.09 -2.06 19.57
C GLN A 201 -12.28 -1.60 18.74
N LEU A 202 -12.80 -2.49 17.90
CA LEU A 202 -13.90 -2.22 16.98
C LEU A 202 -14.93 -3.34 17.11
N PHE A 203 -16.16 -2.97 17.46
CA PHE A 203 -17.31 -3.91 17.53
C PHE A 203 -17.02 -5.17 18.36
N GLY A 204 -16.43 -5.00 19.55
CA GLY A 204 -16.17 -6.08 20.51
C GLY A 204 -14.92 -6.91 20.26
N ALA A 205 -14.17 -6.66 19.19
CA ALA A 205 -12.90 -7.33 18.90
C ALA A 205 -11.76 -6.32 18.73
N THR A 206 -10.52 -6.81 18.84
CA THR A 206 -9.31 -5.99 18.65
C THR A 206 -8.70 -6.27 17.29
N TYR A 207 -8.22 -5.23 16.62
CA TYR A 207 -7.60 -5.31 15.31
C TYR A 207 -6.27 -4.56 15.32
N ASP A 208 -5.39 -4.89 14.39
CA ASP A 208 -4.08 -4.25 14.30
C ASP A 208 -4.18 -2.88 13.64
N SER A 209 -5.12 -2.65 12.74
CA SER A 209 -5.32 -1.34 12.10
C SER A 209 -6.79 -1.14 11.75
N THR A 210 -7.14 0.07 11.31
CA THR A 210 -8.47 0.31 10.71
C THR A 210 -8.63 -0.43 9.38
N GLU A 211 -7.55 -0.57 8.60
CA GLU A 211 -7.54 -1.37 7.38
C GLU A 211 -7.77 -2.84 7.67
N HIS A 212 -7.10 -3.40 8.68
CA HIS A 212 -7.30 -4.77 9.11
C HIS A 212 -8.77 -5.03 9.46
N PHE A 213 -9.39 -4.19 10.32
CA PHE A 213 -10.82 -4.32 10.60
C PHE A 213 -11.64 -4.31 9.31
N TRP A 214 -11.35 -3.35 8.43
CA TRP A 214 -12.06 -3.17 7.17
C TRP A 214 -11.99 -4.41 6.26
N GLN A 215 -10.84 -5.09 6.19
CA GLN A 215 -10.70 -6.34 5.44
C GLN A 215 -11.39 -7.51 6.14
N ALA A 216 -11.25 -7.61 7.46
CA ALA A 216 -11.84 -8.70 8.22
C ALA A 216 -13.38 -8.70 8.18
N ILE A 217 -14.02 -7.52 8.20
CA ILE A 217 -15.48 -7.45 8.25
C ILE A 217 -16.18 -7.92 6.97
N LYS A 218 -15.46 -7.94 5.85
CA LYS A 218 -15.98 -8.43 4.57
C LYS A 218 -16.27 -9.93 4.61
N TYR A 219 -15.69 -10.65 5.59
CA TYR A 219 -16.01 -12.04 5.83
C TYR A 219 -17.12 -12.17 6.88
N HIS A 220 -18.12 -12.99 6.58
CA HIS A 220 -19.09 -13.40 7.59
C HIS A 220 -18.37 -14.18 8.71
N PRO A 221 -18.81 -14.06 9.99
CA PRO A 221 -18.18 -14.79 11.10
C PRO A 221 -18.08 -16.30 10.87
N ASP A 222 -19.01 -16.88 10.12
CA ASP A 222 -19.06 -18.32 9.86
C ASP A 222 -18.25 -18.75 8.63
N THR A 223 -17.84 -17.84 7.75
CA THR A 223 -17.05 -18.19 6.55
C THR A 223 -15.71 -18.81 6.95
N THR A 224 -15.47 -20.03 6.50
CA THR A 224 -14.26 -20.80 6.82
C THR A 224 -13.21 -20.72 5.71
N VAL A 225 -11.97 -21.10 6.00
CA VAL A 225 -10.90 -21.23 4.99
C VAL A 225 -11.27 -22.27 3.92
N ALA A 226 -11.99 -23.33 4.28
CA ALA A 226 -12.53 -24.29 3.32
C ALA A 226 -13.47 -23.62 2.31
N ASP A 227 -14.38 -22.77 2.80
CA ASP A 227 -15.32 -22.02 1.94
C ASP A 227 -14.57 -21.12 0.94
N LEU A 228 -13.51 -20.43 1.40
CA LEU A 228 -12.69 -19.59 0.53
C LEU A 228 -11.97 -20.42 -0.54
N THR A 229 -11.40 -21.55 -0.15
CA THR A 229 -10.69 -22.46 -1.07
C THR A 229 -11.63 -23.01 -2.14
N GLU A 230 -12.83 -23.41 -1.75
CA GLU A 230 -13.85 -23.89 -2.68
C GLU A 230 -14.32 -22.79 -3.64
N LEU A 231 -14.54 -21.56 -3.14
CA LEU A 231 -14.89 -20.44 -4.00
C LEU A 231 -13.79 -20.09 -5.00
N ILE A 232 -12.51 -20.08 -4.58
CA ILE A 232 -11.39 -19.88 -5.52
C ILE A 232 -11.44 -20.96 -6.60
N GLY A 233 -11.61 -22.22 -6.22
CA GLY A 233 -11.75 -23.33 -7.17
C GLY A 233 -12.90 -23.11 -8.15
N LEU A 234 -14.07 -22.66 -7.69
CA LEU A 234 -15.19 -22.32 -8.57
C LEU A 234 -14.85 -21.18 -9.54
N LEU A 235 -14.15 -20.15 -9.08
CA LEU A 235 -13.73 -19.04 -9.94
C LEU A 235 -12.71 -19.49 -10.98
N GLU A 236 -11.78 -20.39 -10.64
CA GLU A 236 -10.77 -20.92 -11.57
C GLU A 236 -11.38 -21.69 -12.74
N HIS A 237 -12.53 -22.32 -12.54
CA HIS A 237 -13.23 -23.12 -13.57
C HIS A 237 -14.25 -22.31 -14.38
N LYS A 238 -14.47 -21.04 -14.08
CA LYS A 238 -15.41 -20.17 -14.79
C LYS A 238 -14.71 -19.38 -15.89
N GLU A 239 -15.33 -19.31 -17.06
CA GLU A 239 -14.87 -18.46 -18.17
C GLU A 239 -15.23 -16.98 -17.92
N TRP A 240 -14.24 -16.16 -17.60
CA TRP A 240 -14.44 -14.75 -17.24
C TRP A 240 -14.48 -13.79 -18.42
N ASN A 241 -14.00 -14.20 -19.59
CA ASN A 241 -13.82 -13.29 -20.73
C ASN A 241 -15.14 -12.63 -21.18
N SER A 242 -16.20 -13.41 -21.34
CA SER A 242 -17.52 -12.89 -21.74
C SER A 242 -18.17 -12.07 -20.61
N TRP A 243 -17.99 -12.49 -19.36
CA TRP A 243 -18.51 -11.78 -18.20
C TRP A 243 -17.86 -10.40 -18.04
N LEU A 244 -16.53 -10.30 -18.17
CA LEU A 244 -15.79 -9.06 -18.13
C LEU A 244 -16.09 -8.17 -19.35
N ALA A 245 -16.20 -8.76 -20.55
CA ALA A 245 -16.52 -8.02 -21.77
C ALA A 245 -17.84 -7.25 -21.66
N ARG A 246 -18.84 -7.80 -20.95
CA ARG A 246 -20.10 -7.10 -20.66
C ARG A 246 -19.87 -5.85 -19.82
N LEU A 247 -19.09 -5.94 -18.74
CA LEU A 247 -18.81 -4.78 -17.86
C LEU A 247 -18.04 -3.69 -18.60
N VAL A 248 -17.08 -4.13 -19.40
CA VAL A 248 -16.21 -3.30 -20.24
C VAL A 248 -16.97 -2.59 -21.37
N GLY A 249 -17.93 -3.27 -22.00
CA GLY A 249 -18.64 -2.77 -23.16
C GLY A 249 -19.64 -1.66 -22.85
N ASP A 250 -20.08 -1.56 -21.60
CA ASP A 250 -21.07 -0.57 -21.17
C ASP A 250 -20.38 0.62 -20.47
N PRO A 251 -20.35 1.82 -21.07
CA PRO A 251 -19.73 3.00 -20.45
C PRO A 251 -20.44 3.45 -19.18
N THR A 252 -21.74 3.18 -19.05
CA THR A 252 -22.53 3.55 -17.87
C THR A 252 -22.20 2.68 -16.67
N LEU A 253 -21.70 1.46 -16.92
CA LEU A 253 -21.17 0.58 -15.89
C LEU A 253 -19.68 0.82 -15.67
N TYR A 254 -18.87 0.83 -16.73
CA TYR A 254 -17.43 0.89 -16.64
C TYR A 254 -16.94 2.21 -16.03
N LEU A 255 -17.34 3.36 -16.56
CA LEU A 255 -16.77 4.65 -16.15
C LEU A 255 -16.92 4.94 -14.64
N PRO A 256 -18.10 4.76 -14.01
CA PRO A 256 -18.21 4.96 -12.57
C PRO A 256 -17.51 3.87 -11.73
N ASN A 257 -17.19 2.72 -12.32
CA ASN A 257 -16.63 1.55 -11.61
C ASN A 257 -15.24 1.12 -12.14
N ALA A 258 -14.52 1.99 -12.86
CA ALA A 258 -13.36 1.59 -13.64
C ALA A 258 -12.29 0.88 -12.79
N TYR A 259 -12.04 1.39 -11.59
CA TYR A 259 -11.14 0.75 -10.63
C TYR A 259 -11.59 -0.68 -10.26
N ALA A 260 -12.86 -0.87 -9.90
CA ALA A 260 -13.39 -2.19 -9.55
C ALA A 260 -13.39 -3.16 -10.73
N VAL A 261 -13.65 -2.68 -11.95
CA VAL A 261 -13.61 -3.52 -13.16
C VAL A 261 -12.18 -3.93 -13.50
N GLU A 262 -11.21 -3.02 -13.40
CA GLU A 262 -9.79 -3.35 -13.65
C GLU A 262 -9.22 -4.23 -12.53
N PHE A 263 -9.64 -4.03 -11.27
CA PHE A 263 -9.38 -4.93 -10.15
C PHE A 263 -9.87 -6.35 -10.45
N LEU A 264 -11.11 -6.49 -10.92
CA LEU A 264 -11.69 -7.79 -11.28
C LEU A 264 -10.93 -8.43 -12.45
N ARG A 265 -10.58 -7.65 -13.49
CA ARG A 265 -9.79 -8.17 -14.62
C ARG A 265 -8.45 -8.74 -14.15
N HIS A 266 -7.78 -8.04 -13.24
CA HIS A 266 -6.51 -8.50 -12.66
C HIS A 266 -6.69 -9.75 -11.80
N ASN A 267 -7.62 -9.72 -10.85
CA ASN A 267 -7.75 -10.76 -9.82
C ASN A 267 -8.51 -12.02 -10.29
N LEU A 268 -9.27 -11.94 -11.38
CA LEU A 268 -9.89 -13.11 -12.04
C LEU A 268 -8.95 -13.78 -13.05
N ALA A 269 -7.75 -13.23 -13.29
CA ALA A 269 -6.76 -13.90 -14.12
C ALA A 269 -6.38 -15.25 -13.50
N PRO A 270 -6.22 -16.34 -14.30
CA PRO A 270 -5.92 -17.67 -13.77
C PRO A 270 -4.70 -17.72 -12.84
N GLU A 271 -3.69 -16.92 -13.16
CA GLU A 271 -2.43 -16.80 -12.41
C GLU A 271 -2.65 -16.14 -11.05
N ARG A 272 -3.61 -15.21 -10.95
CA ARG A 272 -3.96 -14.55 -9.69
C ARG A 272 -4.86 -15.42 -8.82
N LEU A 273 -5.81 -16.13 -9.40
CA LEU A 273 -6.62 -17.10 -8.65
C LEU A 273 -5.74 -18.20 -8.04
N ARG A 274 -4.79 -18.74 -8.82
CA ARG A 274 -3.79 -19.69 -8.30
C ARG A 274 -2.92 -19.08 -7.22
N TRP A 275 -2.51 -17.82 -7.37
CA TRP A 275 -1.76 -17.11 -6.34
C TRP A 275 -2.54 -17.03 -5.01
N PHE A 276 -3.84 -16.71 -5.03
CA PHE A 276 -4.66 -16.71 -3.80
C PHE A 276 -4.71 -18.10 -3.15
N SER A 277 -4.89 -19.16 -3.95
CA SER A 277 -4.88 -20.54 -3.46
C SER A 277 -3.56 -20.90 -2.78
N ASP A 278 -2.43 -20.59 -3.45
CA ASP A 278 -1.09 -20.85 -2.94
C ASP A 278 -0.79 -20.07 -1.66
N GLU A 279 -1.14 -18.78 -1.60
CA GLU A 279 -0.92 -17.97 -0.40
C GLU A 279 -1.77 -18.44 0.78
N LEU A 280 -3.05 -18.76 0.58
CA LEU A 280 -3.89 -19.35 1.64
C LEU A 280 -3.29 -20.66 2.17
N GLY A 281 -2.77 -21.51 1.28
CA GLY A 281 -2.08 -22.75 1.65
C GLY A 281 -0.81 -22.53 2.48
N ARG A 282 -0.08 -21.43 2.24
CA ARG A 282 1.14 -21.09 3.00
C ARG A 282 0.88 -20.61 4.43
N GLN A 283 -0.31 -20.09 4.71
CA GLN A 283 -0.67 -19.55 6.03
C GLN A 283 -0.82 -20.63 7.12
N ARG A 284 -0.72 -21.93 6.78
CA ARG A 284 -0.84 -23.08 7.70
C ARG A 284 -2.13 -23.05 8.53
N LEU A 285 -3.22 -22.60 7.90
CA LEU A 285 -4.54 -22.53 8.50
C LEU A 285 -5.24 -23.88 8.43
N GLN A 286 -6.15 -24.13 9.37
CA GLN A 286 -7.04 -25.28 9.30
C GLN A 286 -8.22 -24.97 8.38
N ALA A 287 -8.76 -25.98 7.71
CA ALA A 287 -9.92 -25.84 6.85
C ALA A 287 -11.14 -25.24 7.60
N SER A 288 -11.29 -25.58 8.89
CA SER A 288 -12.34 -25.09 9.78
C SER A 288 -12.05 -23.73 10.41
N ASP A 289 -10.89 -23.12 10.14
CA ASP A 289 -10.60 -21.78 10.67
C ASP A 289 -11.54 -20.76 10.04
N HIS A 290 -12.11 -19.88 10.85
CA HIS A 290 -13.00 -18.82 10.39
C HIS A 290 -12.21 -17.60 9.93
N ALA A 291 -12.41 -17.18 8.68
CA ALA A 291 -11.61 -16.15 8.00
C ALA A 291 -11.56 -14.81 8.76
N ARG A 292 -12.67 -14.38 9.35
CA ARG A 292 -12.73 -13.15 10.16
C ARG A 292 -11.99 -13.31 11.49
N ARG A 293 -12.17 -14.45 12.17
CA ARG A 293 -11.59 -14.68 13.50
C ARG A 293 -10.07 -14.83 13.43
N ILE A 294 -9.54 -15.45 12.39
CA ILE A 294 -8.09 -15.59 12.25
C ILE A 294 -7.37 -14.27 12.02
N GLN A 295 -8.06 -13.29 11.43
CA GLN A 295 -7.54 -11.93 11.26
C GLN A 295 -7.50 -11.22 12.62
N GLN A 296 -8.57 -11.28 13.44
CA GLN A 296 -8.64 -10.61 14.75
C GLN A 296 -7.38 -10.76 15.61
N ARG A 297 -6.97 -9.66 16.24
CA ARG A 297 -5.80 -9.61 17.09
C ARG A 297 -6.01 -10.45 18.35
N GLY A 298 -5.08 -11.38 18.60
CA GLY A 298 -4.99 -12.17 19.84
C GLY A 298 -4.09 -11.53 20.90
N SER A 299 -3.53 -12.34 21.80
CA SER A 299 -2.67 -11.91 22.92
C SER A 299 -1.24 -11.47 22.53
N VAL A 300 -1.04 -11.01 21.29
CA VAL A 300 0.19 -10.41 20.70
C VAL A 300 1.21 -11.44 20.20
N PRO A 301 1.30 -11.70 18.88
CA PRO A 301 1.90 -10.81 17.85
C PRO A 301 0.97 -10.49 16.66
N PHE A 302 1.41 -9.59 15.76
CA PHE A 302 0.81 -9.42 14.42
C PHE A 302 0.82 -10.74 13.68
N ARG A 303 -0.35 -11.24 13.28
CA ARG A 303 -0.44 -12.52 12.57
C ARG A 303 -0.07 -12.38 11.09
N PHE A 304 -0.54 -11.31 10.47
CA PHE A 304 -0.33 -11.00 9.07
C PHE A 304 0.42 -9.67 8.96
N SER A 305 1.25 -9.55 7.93
CA SER A 305 1.80 -8.26 7.54
C SER A 305 0.70 -7.37 6.94
N ALA A 306 0.90 -6.04 6.94
CA ALA A 306 -0.03 -5.11 6.28
C ALA A 306 -0.27 -5.46 4.79
N TYR A 307 0.74 -6.03 4.13
CA TYR A 307 0.61 -6.52 2.76
C TYR A 307 -0.35 -7.71 2.67
N GLU A 308 -0.23 -8.69 3.57
CA GLU A 308 -1.12 -9.86 3.58
C GLU A 308 -2.55 -9.48 3.99
N GLU A 309 -2.72 -8.60 4.98
CA GLU A 309 -4.04 -8.07 5.35
C GLU A 309 -4.73 -7.45 4.14
N LYS A 310 -4.01 -6.63 3.37
CA LYS A 310 -4.57 -5.97 2.20
C LYS A 310 -4.77 -6.91 1.01
N VAL A 311 -3.69 -7.55 0.56
CA VAL A 311 -3.64 -8.19 -0.76
C VAL A 311 -4.13 -9.63 -0.70
N LEU A 312 -3.87 -10.36 0.39
CA LEU A 312 -4.41 -11.71 0.52
C LEU A 312 -5.86 -11.64 1.00
N TRP A 313 -6.10 -11.06 2.18
CA TRP A 313 -7.44 -11.07 2.78
C TRP A 313 -8.36 -10.01 2.16
N GLY A 314 -7.88 -8.80 1.98
CA GLY A 314 -8.69 -7.73 1.43
C GLY A 314 -9.09 -7.96 -0.02
N ASP A 315 -8.13 -8.13 -0.92
CA ASP A 315 -8.43 -8.31 -2.34
C ASP A 315 -9.24 -9.60 -2.59
N LEU A 316 -9.04 -10.66 -1.82
CA LEU A 316 -9.84 -11.88 -1.97
C LEU A 316 -11.30 -11.66 -1.56
N ALA A 317 -11.54 -10.95 -0.47
CA ALA A 317 -12.90 -10.60 -0.08
C ALA A 317 -13.56 -9.68 -1.12
N ASP A 318 -12.83 -8.67 -1.59
CA ASP A 318 -13.29 -7.74 -2.61
C ASP A 318 -13.62 -8.47 -3.92
N LEU A 319 -12.79 -9.43 -4.32
CA LEU A 319 -13.04 -10.27 -5.48
C LEU A 319 -14.42 -10.95 -5.38
N PHE A 320 -14.71 -11.63 -4.28
CA PHE A 320 -15.98 -12.34 -4.10
C PHE A 320 -17.18 -11.39 -4.06
N HIS A 321 -17.10 -10.31 -3.29
CA HIS A 321 -18.19 -9.32 -3.21
C HIS A 321 -18.43 -8.59 -4.53
N LEU A 322 -17.37 -8.22 -5.26
CA LEU A 322 -17.49 -7.55 -6.55
C LEU A 322 -18.01 -8.49 -7.64
N VAL A 323 -17.59 -9.77 -7.64
CA VAL A 323 -18.19 -10.78 -8.52
C VAL A 323 -19.68 -10.90 -8.23
N TYR A 324 -20.11 -10.93 -6.97
CA TYR A 324 -21.54 -10.94 -6.63
C TYR A 324 -22.25 -9.68 -7.14
N ALA A 325 -21.70 -8.50 -6.80
CA ALA A 325 -22.31 -7.20 -7.11
C ALA A 325 -22.49 -6.98 -8.61
N PHE A 326 -21.52 -7.37 -9.43
CA PHE A 326 -21.55 -7.17 -10.88
C PHE A 326 -22.17 -8.33 -11.67
N SER A 327 -22.41 -9.48 -11.05
CA SER A 327 -23.04 -10.62 -11.73
C SER A 327 -24.54 -10.40 -11.94
N PRO A 328 -25.10 -10.77 -13.11
CA PRO A 328 -26.54 -10.78 -13.34
C PRO A 328 -27.29 -11.60 -12.29
N PRO A 329 -28.54 -11.26 -11.91
CA PRO A 329 -29.30 -11.96 -10.87
C PRO A 329 -29.43 -13.48 -11.08
N ASP A 330 -29.41 -13.93 -12.32
CA ASP A 330 -29.53 -15.32 -12.76
C ASP A 330 -28.19 -16.05 -12.93
N ASP A 331 -27.04 -15.38 -12.75
CA ASP A 331 -25.73 -16.03 -12.84
C ASP A 331 -25.57 -17.05 -11.69
N PRO A 332 -25.31 -18.35 -11.98
CA PRO A 332 -25.17 -19.38 -10.96
C PRO A 332 -24.13 -19.07 -9.89
N ILE A 333 -23.08 -18.28 -10.22
CA ILE A 333 -22.04 -17.92 -9.25
C ILE A 333 -22.61 -17.15 -8.05
N ARG A 334 -23.70 -16.38 -8.24
CA ARG A 334 -24.35 -15.64 -7.15
C ARG A 334 -24.87 -16.56 -6.06
N ARG A 335 -25.37 -17.73 -6.43
CA ARG A 335 -25.85 -18.72 -5.45
C ARG A 335 -24.69 -19.20 -4.57
N SER A 336 -23.60 -19.66 -5.18
CA SER A 336 -22.42 -20.14 -4.45
C SER A 336 -21.80 -19.08 -3.53
N LEU A 337 -21.81 -17.81 -3.97
CA LEU A 337 -21.37 -16.67 -3.17
C LEU A 337 -22.34 -16.35 -2.02
N THR A 338 -23.65 -16.44 -2.25
CA THR A 338 -24.68 -16.18 -1.22
C THR A 338 -24.65 -17.26 -0.13
N GLU A 339 -24.49 -18.52 -0.51
CA GLU A 339 -24.34 -19.65 0.43
C GLU A 339 -23.14 -19.47 1.38
N ARG A 340 -22.16 -18.65 1.00
CA ARG A 340 -20.96 -18.32 1.78
C ARG A 340 -20.94 -16.86 2.25
N HIS A 341 -22.09 -16.19 2.19
CA HIS A 341 -22.33 -14.84 2.71
C HIS A 341 -21.56 -13.70 2.02
N PHE A 342 -21.22 -13.85 0.74
CA PHE A 342 -20.64 -12.78 -0.08
C PHE A 342 -21.70 -11.96 -0.84
N ASP A 343 -22.97 -12.07 -0.46
CA ASP A 343 -24.07 -11.24 -0.96
C ASP A 343 -24.19 -9.89 -0.21
N ALA A 344 -23.58 -9.81 0.97
CA ALA A 344 -23.59 -8.64 1.84
C ALA A 344 -22.45 -8.69 2.88
N VAL A 345 -22.19 -7.57 3.51
CA VAL A 345 -21.33 -7.45 4.68
C VAL A 345 -22.19 -7.52 5.95
N TYR A 346 -21.75 -8.34 6.90
CA TYR A 346 -22.48 -8.60 8.15
C TYR A 346 -21.67 -8.13 9.36
N LEU A 347 -22.28 -7.27 10.18
CA LEU A 347 -21.66 -6.72 11.38
C LEU A 347 -22.69 -6.66 12.52
N GLY A 348 -22.57 -7.57 13.49
CA GLY A 348 -23.64 -7.80 14.46
C GLY A 348 -24.92 -8.22 13.74
N ASP A 349 -26.04 -7.61 14.10
CA ASP A 349 -27.34 -7.84 13.44
C ASP A 349 -27.52 -7.05 12.13
N CYS A 350 -26.54 -6.21 11.75
CA CYS A 350 -26.62 -5.38 10.56
C CYS A 350 -26.14 -6.13 9.32
N ARG A 351 -26.99 -6.18 8.28
CA ARG A 351 -26.64 -6.62 6.92
C ARG A 351 -26.59 -5.42 5.99
N MET A 352 -25.45 -5.19 5.35
CA MET A 352 -25.22 -4.07 4.44
C MET A 352 -24.79 -4.59 3.07
N GLY A 353 -25.30 -4.04 1.97
CA GLY A 353 -24.78 -4.40 0.65
C GLY A 353 -23.30 -4.00 0.56
N PHE A 354 -22.46 -4.81 -0.07
CA PHE A 354 -21.10 -4.37 -0.41
C PHE A 354 -21.20 -3.12 -1.32
N ILE A 355 -20.29 -2.15 -1.15
CA ILE A 355 -20.32 -0.80 -1.77
C ILE A 355 -21.61 0.03 -1.58
N SER A 356 -22.55 -0.40 -0.72
CA SER A 356 -23.77 0.35 -0.42
C SER A 356 -23.48 1.65 0.35
N GLU A 357 -24.45 2.56 0.42
CA GLU A 357 -24.35 3.74 1.27
C GLU A 357 -24.16 3.40 2.75
N ASP A 358 -24.83 2.37 3.25
CA ASP A 358 -24.70 1.90 4.64
C ASP A 358 -23.29 1.35 4.90
N PHE A 359 -22.79 0.50 4.00
CA PHE A 359 -21.42 -0.03 4.11
C PHE A 359 -20.38 1.08 4.04
N ARG A 360 -20.55 2.06 3.14
CA ARG A 360 -19.67 3.24 3.05
C ARG A 360 -19.71 4.07 4.32
N SER A 361 -20.88 4.22 4.94
CA SER A 361 -21.07 4.99 6.18
C SER A 361 -20.39 4.35 7.39
N LEU A 362 -20.16 3.03 7.38
CA LEU A 362 -19.40 2.34 8.42
C LEU A 362 -17.99 2.90 8.58
N MET A 363 -17.36 3.39 7.50
CA MET A 363 -16.04 4.03 7.57
C MET A 363 -15.99 5.18 8.55
N LEU A 364 -17.03 6.00 8.59
CA LEU A 364 -17.09 7.12 9.53
C LEU A 364 -17.06 6.61 10.97
N GLU A 365 -17.81 5.55 11.28
CA GLU A 365 -17.83 4.95 12.62
C GLU A 365 -16.47 4.35 13.01
N ILE A 366 -15.82 3.64 12.09
CA ILE A 366 -14.46 3.11 12.29
C ILE A 366 -13.48 4.24 12.60
N TRP A 367 -13.53 5.33 11.83
CA TRP A 367 -12.66 6.47 12.02
C TRP A 367 -12.98 7.28 13.27
N LYS A 368 -14.24 7.35 13.73
CA LYS A 368 -14.55 7.93 15.03
C LYS A 368 -13.81 7.21 16.15
N VAL A 369 -13.69 5.88 16.09
CA VAL A 369 -12.93 5.12 17.07
C VAL A 369 -11.44 5.50 17.02
N LYS A 370 -10.81 5.40 15.84
CA LYS A 370 -9.40 5.74 15.69
C LYS A 370 -9.09 7.19 16.10
N TYR A 371 -9.82 8.16 15.56
CA TYR A 371 -9.47 9.57 15.66
C TYR A 371 -10.13 10.32 16.80
N LEU A 372 -11.18 9.79 17.44
CA LEU A 372 -11.84 10.50 18.55
C LEU A 372 -11.64 9.79 19.89
N GLN A 373 -11.42 8.48 19.90
CA GLN A 373 -11.27 7.71 21.13
C GLN A 373 -9.81 7.46 21.50
N MET A 374 -8.88 7.49 20.54
CA MET A 374 -7.45 7.35 20.80
C MET A 374 -6.77 8.73 20.90
N PRO A 375 -6.29 9.15 22.09
CA PRO A 375 -5.84 10.54 22.32
C PRO A 375 -4.79 11.05 21.33
N ARG A 376 -3.77 10.24 21.03
CA ARG A 376 -2.68 10.64 20.12
C ARG A 376 -3.17 10.92 18.69
N PHE A 377 -4.14 10.16 18.19
CA PHE A 377 -4.68 10.35 16.85
C PHE A 377 -5.63 11.53 16.80
N ARG A 378 -6.38 11.74 17.89
CA ARG A 378 -7.26 12.89 18.07
C ARG A 378 -6.52 14.21 18.08
N GLU A 379 -5.45 14.29 18.86
CA GLU A 379 -4.62 15.49 18.94
C GLU A 379 -4.14 15.88 17.55
N VAL A 380 -3.49 14.95 16.83
CA VAL A 380 -2.96 15.20 15.50
C VAL A 380 -4.04 15.66 14.53
N ILE A 381 -5.16 14.94 14.37
CA ILE A 381 -6.19 15.32 13.39
C ILE A 381 -6.85 16.67 13.74
N SER A 382 -6.97 17.02 15.03
CA SER A 382 -7.56 18.30 15.47
C SER A 382 -6.67 19.50 15.17
N THR A 383 -5.35 19.30 15.14
CA THR A 383 -4.36 20.36 14.89
C THR A 383 -4.23 20.74 13.41
N ILE A 384 -4.73 19.90 12.49
CA ILE A 384 -4.67 20.18 11.05
C ILE A 384 -5.53 21.43 10.74
N PRO A 385 -4.95 22.51 10.16
CA PRO A 385 -5.68 23.71 9.76
C PRO A 385 -6.84 23.40 8.81
N ILE A 386 -7.98 24.10 8.93
CA ILE A 386 -9.21 23.78 8.18
C ILE A 386 -9.01 23.99 6.67
N GLU A 387 -8.11 24.92 6.33
CA GLU A 387 -7.70 25.30 4.97
C GLU A 387 -6.99 24.14 4.26
N ILE A 388 -6.33 23.26 5.02
CA ILE A 388 -5.75 22.03 4.46
C ILE A 388 -6.88 21.05 4.25
N ARG A 389 -7.16 20.69 2.99
CA ARG A 389 -8.14 19.66 2.70
C ARG A 389 -7.56 18.29 3.01
N LEU A 390 -8.36 17.42 3.63
CA LEU A 390 -7.95 16.03 3.85
C LEU A 390 -8.12 15.15 2.59
N GLU A 391 -8.01 15.76 1.41
CA GLU A 391 -8.07 15.07 0.12
C GLU A 391 -6.71 14.52 -0.33
N HIS A 392 -5.64 14.89 0.38
CA HIS A 392 -4.25 14.50 0.11
C HIS A 392 -3.84 13.23 0.87
N PHE A 393 -4.81 12.53 1.47
CA PHE A 393 -4.57 11.32 2.27
C PHE A 393 -4.79 10.03 1.50
N LEU A 394 -5.38 10.12 0.30
CA LEU A 394 -5.87 8.97 -0.45
C LEU A 394 -5.52 9.12 -1.92
N ASN A 395 -5.03 8.04 -2.49
CA ASN A 395 -4.62 7.94 -3.89
C ASN A 395 -5.53 6.91 -4.55
N ASP A 396 -5.61 6.98 -5.87
CA ASP A 396 -6.45 6.18 -6.77
C ASP A 396 -6.31 4.65 -6.64
N GLY A 397 -5.47 4.16 -5.72
CA GLY A 397 -5.16 2.74 -5.48
C GLY A 397 -5.50 2.20 -4.09
N ASP A 398 -6.22 2.94 -3.23
CA ASP A 398 -6.42 2.47 -1.86
C ASP A 398 -7.39 1.29 -1.75
N SER A 399 -8.53 1.27 -2.46
CA SER A 399 -9.47 0.15 -2.40
C SER A 399 -10.61 0.27 -3.43
N PRO A 400 -11.15 -0.83 -4.01
CA PRO A 400 -12.27 -0.78 -4.96
C PRO A 400 -13.63 -0.54 -4.30
N ASP A 401 -13.69 -0.67 -2.97
CA ASP A 401 -14.92 -0.71 -2.19
C ASP A 401 -15.55 0.67 -1.89
N ILE A 402 -14.75 1.74 -1.89
CA ILE A 402 -15.22 3.09 -1.57
C ILE A 402 -14.52 4.13 -2.46
N PRO A 403 -15.27 4.94 -3.21
CA PRO A 403 -14.72 6.07 -3.96
C PRO A 403 -13.97 7.07 -3.06
N ILE A 404 -12.79 7.51 -3.51
CA ILE A 404 -11.94 8.48 -2.79
C ILE A 404 -12.68 9.74 -2.32
N PRO A 405 -13.54 10.41 -3.13
CA PRO A 405 -14.25 11.60 -2.66
C PRO A 405 -15.08 11.36 -1.40
N ILE A 406 -15.62 10.15 -1.24
CA ILE A 406 -16.41 9.76 -0.07
C ILE A 406 -15.51 9.65 1.16
N TYR A 407 -14.38 8.96 1.04
CA TYR A 407 -13.40 8.90 2.11
C TYR A 407 -12.92 10.30 2.55
N VAL A 408 -12.63 11.19 1.61
CA VAL A 408 -12.22 12.57 1.90
C VAL A 408 -13.29 13.31 2.70
N GLY A 409 -14.57 13.15 2.32
CA GLY A 409 -15.69 13.72 3.04
C GLY A 409 -15.72 13.28 4.50
N TYR A 410 -15.57 11.98 4.77
CA TYR A 410 -15.55 11.45 6.12
C TYR A 410 -14.36 11.94 6.94
N LEU A 411 -13.15 12.08 6.38
CA LEU A 411 -11.98 12.57 7.12
C LEU A 411 -12.23 14.01 7.58
N ASN A 412 -12.74 14.86 6.69
CA ASN A 412 -13.05 16.25 7.00
C ASN A 412 -14.14 16.35 8.08
N GLN A 413 -15.15 15.48 8.03
CA GLN A 413 -16.18 15.39 9.07
C GLN A 413 -15.59 14.99 10.43
N ILE A 414 -14.72 13.98 10.47
CA ILE A 414 -14.02 13.54 11.69
C ILE A 414 -13.17 14.65 12.28
N ARG A 415 -12.42 15.38 11.46
CA ARG A 415 -11.64 16.54 11.92
C ARG A 415 -12.52 17.59 12.58
N GLY A 416 -13.68 17.89 11.99
CA GLY A 416 -14.66 18.80 12.58
C GLY A 416 -15.10 18.34 13.97
N LEU A 417 -15.41 17.05 14.11
CA LEU A 417 -15.80 16.44 15.39
C LEU A 417 -14.65 16.42 16.43
N ALA A 418 -13.40 16.23 15.98
CA ALA A 418 -12.25 16.23 16.86
C ALA A 418 -11.99 17.61 17.48
N ARG A 419 -12.21 18.67 16.71
CA ARG A 419 -12.04 20.07 17.15
C ARG A 419 -13.19 20.55 18.04
N SER A 420 -14.43 20.17 17.74
CA SER A 420 -15.60 20.63 18.51
C SER A 420 -15.61 20.14 19.95
N LYS A 421 -14.92 19.03 20.26
CA LYS A 421 -14.76 18.51 21.62
C LYS A 421 -13.58 19.11 22.40
N ASN A 422 -12.83 20.05 21.81
CA ASN A 422 -11.76 20.81 22.47
C ASN A 422 -12.17 22.25 22.83
N ASN A 423 -13.35 22.68 22.35
CA ASN A 423 -14.10 23.84 22.84
C ASN A 423 -15.17 23.35 23.82
#